data_AF-A0A165MNX7-F1
#
_entry.id   AF-A0A165MNX7-F1
#
_cell.length_a   1.000
_cell.length_b   1.000
_cell.length_c   1.000
_cell.angle_alpha   90.00
_cell.angle_beta   90.00
_cell.angle_gamma   90.00
#
_symmetry.space_group_name_H-M   'P 1'
#
loop_
_entity.id
_entity.type
_entity.pdbx_description
1 polymer ?
#
loop_
_entity_poly.entity_id
_entity_poly.type
_entity_poly.pdbx_seq_one_letter_code
_entity_poly.pdbx_strand_id
1 'polypeptide(L)'
;MVPALLLLSALPPVLASLAAESASGFAGSNVSAIYPPAGATITTDESYFPDAEQVGYAGPTPTGAEAEAVATAPVAALNTDAYPLVVAQTPYSGTGVPFQVIRSWGNLSPWFSVGSGEFGLPSADPQIPSGCELEQVHLLHRHGARYPTEGSAPSTFAETVQAAATGSGFSAIGPLAFLNTWTYKLGAEILTPEGRQQPFDLGIAFRVKYGQLLNGFTDLPVFRTTSQNRMVESAIHFAAGFFGVPDYQTSYHQEIIIENSGSNNTLAPWSACPNANDDVAGDLGGYASGNWTQIYLNATVPRLQQYITGLNLTVNDVYAMQQLCAYETVALGYSQFCGLFTEEEWRGFDYAIDLSFWYGNGPGNPAAAAQGIGYVQELVARLTRTPLTIFNTSTNATLDGSNITFPLNQPIYVDATHDNAMSYIITALNFTTLAANGPLPVDHIPAYQTYHVHDIAPFTSNLVAQVMSCSGSASPTEETNSAATGPAPYIRFLLNDGVVPLTGISHCETPDPNGLCLLENFIQGMQERIQEVDFVYDCYANYTPPALTEDTIIDGRMFQ
;
A
#
# COMPACT_ATOMS: atom_id res chain seq x y z
N MET A 1 78.58 -10.65 -30.40
CA MET A 1 77.91 -9.39 -30.01
C MET A 1 76.67 -9.75 -29.19
N VAL A 2 76.67 -9.44 -27.88
CA VAL A 2 75.53 -9.24 -26.93
C VAL A 2 74.53 -10.43 -26.75
N PRO A 3 73.90 -10.68 -25.56
CA PRO A 3 73.95 -10.00 -24.26
C PRO A 3 74.27 -10.89 -23.04
N ALA A 4 74.55 -10.20 -21.93
CA ALA A 4 74.60 -10.69 -20.57
C ALA A 4 73.21 -11.12 -20.05
N LEU A 5 73.17 -12.21 -19.29
CA LEU A 5 71.99 -12.67 -18.54
C LEU A 5 72.08 -12.14 -17.10
N LEU A 6 71.13 -11.29 -16.71
CA LEU A 6 70.87 -10.90 -15.33
C LEU A 6 70.31 -12.11 -14.55
N LEU A 7 70.94 -12.47 -13.43
CA LEU A 7 70.31 -13.30 -12.40
C LEU A 7 69.46 -12.39 -11.49
N LEU A 8 68.13 -12.43 -11.64
CA LEU A 8 67.20 -12.03 -10.59
C LEU A 8 66.99 -13.20 -9.63
N SER A 9 67.36 -13.01 -8.37
CA SER A 9 66.94 -13.86 -7.25
C SER A 9 65.45 -13.70 -7.01
N ALA A 10 64.65 -14.71 -7.35
CA ALA A 10 63.25 -14.80 -6.99
C ALA A 10 63.12 -15.23 -5.51
N LEU A 11 62.63 -14.32 -4.67
CA LEU A 11 62.04 -14.67 -3.37
C LEU A 11 60.71 -15.39 -3.64
N PRO A 12 60.41 -16.51 -2.97
CA PRO A 12 59.11 -17.18 -3.12
C PRO A 12 58.00 -16.29 -2.53
N PRO A 13 56.81 -16.26 -3.14
CA PRO A 13 55.68 -15.56 -2.58
C PRO A 13 55.26 -16.32 -1.31
N VAL A 14 55.40 -15.68 -0.15
CA VAL A 14 54.70 -16.12 1.06
C VAL A 14 53.22 -15.84 0.79
N LEU A 15 52.51 -16.84 0.28
CA LEU A 15 51.06 -16.91 0.38
C LEU A 15 50.74 -16.93 1.88
N ALA A 16 50.36 -15.79 2.43
CA ALA A 16 49.70 -15.75 3.72
C ALA A 16 48.44 -16.62 3.58
N SER A 17 48.46 -17.82 4.16
CA SER A 17 47.23 -18.58 4.35
C SER A 17 46.34 -17.71 5.20
N LEU A 18 45.23 -17.22 4.64
CA LEU A 18 44.12 -16.70 5.45
C LEU A 18 43.83 -17.81 6.47
N ALA A 19 44.10 -17.53 7.74
CA ALA A 19 43.80 -18.48 8.81
C ALA A 19 42.31 -18.79 8.70
N ALA A 20 41.97 -20.06 8.50
CA ALA A 20 40.57 -20.47 8.48
C ALA A 20 39.94 -20.05 9.82
N GLU A 21 38.91 -19.22 9.78
CA GLU A 21 38.16 -18.85 10.98
C GLU A 21 37.65 -20.13 11.64
N SER A 22 37.97 -20.32 12.92
CA SER A 22 37.41 -21.42 13.69
C SER A 22 35.91 -21.17 13.90
N ALA A 23 35.07 -22.15 13.61
CA ALA A 23 33.64 -22.07 13.89
C ALA A 23 33.38 -21.64 15.34
N SER A 24 32.38 -20.77 15.55
CA SER A 24 32.02 -20.33 16.89
C SER A 24 31.56 -21.51 17.75
N GLY A 25 31.75 -21.42 19.07
CA GLY A 25 31.33 -22.48 20.00
C GLY A 25 29.82 -22.72 20.06
N PHE A 26 29.03 -21.87 19.41
CA PHE A 26 27.58 -21.94 19.29
C PHE A 26 27.12 -22.29 17.87
N ALA A 27 28.02 -22.59 16.95
CA ALA A 27 27.66 -23.04 15.61
C ALA A 27 26.76 -24.30 15.71
N GLY A 28 25.51 -24.16 15.27
CA GLY A 28 24.50 -25.22 15.34
C GLY A 28 23.71 -25.33 16.65
N SER A 29 23.83 -24.37 17.58
CA SER A 29 22.97 -24.33 18.78
C SER A 29 21.54 -23.88 18.44
N ASN A 30 20.53 -24.47 19.09
CA ASN A 30 19.13 -24.05 18.95
C ASN A 30 18.86 -22.75 19.74
N VAL A 31 17.98 -21.90 19.21
CA VAL A 31 17.46 -20.69 19.84
C VAL A 31 15.93 -20.68 19.65
N SER A 32 15.18 -20.19 20.64
CA SER A 32 13.72 -20.12 20.60
C SER A 32 13.20 -18.84 21.27
N ALA A 33 12.12 -18.26 20.73
CA ALA A 33 11.33 -17.22 21.39
C ALA A 33 10.06 -17.82 22.01
N ILE A 34 9.48 -17.16 23.03
CA ILE A 34 8.20 -17.56 23.65
C ILE A 34 7.17 -16.47 23.37
N TYR A 35 6.16 -16.80 22.58
CA TYR A 35 4.99 -15.97 22.31
C TYR A 35 3.77 -16.89 22.12
N PRO A 36 2.59 -16.58 22.69
CA PRO A 36 2.25 -15.41 23.52
C PRO A 36 2.92 -15.45 24.92
N PRO A 37 2.89 -14.33 25.67
CA PRO A 37 3.42 -14.28 27.03
C PRO A 37 2.77 -15.30 27.96
N ALA A 38 3.51 -15.76 28.97
CA ALA A 38 2.99 -16.66 29.99
C ALA A 38 1.87 -15.96 30.81
N GLY A 39 0.61 -16.39 30.67
CA GLY A 39 -0.50 -15.96 31.53
C GLY A 39 -1.83 -15.57 30.86
N ALA A 40 -2.00 -15.72 29.54
CA ALA A 40 -3.29 -15.46 28.88
C ALA A 40 -4.31 -16.61 29.13
N THR A 41 -5.57 -16.31 29.48
CA THR A 41 -6.61 -17.34 29.74
C THR A 41 -7.98 -16.98 29.16
N ILE A 42 -8.68 -17.98 28.59
CA ILE A 42 -10.11 -17.98 28.19
C ILE A 42 -10.82 -19.18 28.84
N THR A 43 -12.09 -19.02 29.21
CA THR A 43 -12.88 -19.97 30.03
C THR A 43 -14.16 -20.49 29.37
N THR A 44 -14.40 -21.79 29.60
CA THR A 44 -15.66 -22.50 29.90
C THR A 44 -16.75 -22.57 28.84
N ASP A 45 -16.59 -23.48 27.85
CA ASP A 45 -17.62 -24.42 27.36
C ASP A 45 -17.04 -25.56 26.46
N GLU A 46 -15.79 -25.99 26.69
CA GLU A 46 -15.03 -26.93 25.82
C GLU A 46 -15.39 -28.42 25.97
N SER A 47 -16.18 -28.81 26.97
CA SER A 47 -16.33 -30.22 27.38
C SER A 47 -16.96 -31.18 26.34
N TYR A 48 -17.44 -30.67 25.21
CA TYR A 48 -18.03 -31.45 24.12
C TYR A 48 -17.11 -31.60 22.89
N PHE A 49 -16.00 -30.86 22.84
CA PHE A 49 -15.08 -30.82 21.69
C PHE A 49 -13.64 -30.82 22.22
N PRO A 50 -13.02 -31.99 22.47
CA PRO A 50 -11.67 -32.03 23.01
C PRO A 50 -10.69 -31.38 22.03
N ASP A 51 -9.97 -30.38 22.49
CA ASP A 51 -8.91 -29.72 21.73
C ASP A 51 -7.74 -30.68 21.41
N ALA A 52 -6.78 -30.22 20.60
CA ALA A 52 -5.64 -31.03 20.19
C ALA A 52 -4.78 -31.52 21.37
N GLU A 53 -4.78 -30.80 22.51
CA GLU A 53 -4.07 -31.17 23.74
C GLU A 53 -4.79 -32.34 24.44
N GLN A 54 -6.13 -32.34 24.42
CA GLN A 54 -6.98 -33.41 24.98
C GLN A 54 -7.00 -34.68 24.12
N VAL A 55 -6.84 -34.56 22.79
CA VAL A 55 -6.67 -35.71 21.89
C VAL A 55 -5.32 -36.41 22.10
N GLY A 56 -4.31 -35.70 22.63
CA GLY A 56 -3.13 -36.29 23.26
C GLY A 56 -2.03 -36.79 22.31
N TYR A 57 -1.92 -36.24 21.10
CA TYR A 57 -0.82 -36.54 20.17
C TYR A 57 -0.58 -35.38 19.17
N ALA A 58 -0.01 -34.26 19.65
CA ALA A 58 0.35 -33.11 18.79
C ALA A 58 1.56 -33.38 17.86
N GLY A 59 2.30 -34.48 18.08
CA GLY A 59 3.62 -34.68 17.47
C GLY A 59 4.68 -33.77 18.10
N PRO A 60 5.91 -33.71 17.55
CA PRO A 60 6.94 -32.77 18.01
C PRO A 60 6.54 -31.31 17.71
N THR A 61 6.49 -30.46 18.74
CA THR A 61 6.13 -29.03 18.65
C THR A 61 7.22 -28.01 19.06
N PRO A 62 8.54 -28.30 19.01
CA PRO A 62 9.54 -27.28 19.36
C PRO A 62 9.47 -26.09 18.38
N THR A 63 9.32 -24.88 18.90
CA THR A 63 9.35 -23.63 18.11
C THR A 63 10.78 -23.11 17.92
N GLY A 64 10.97 -22.20 16.95
CA GLY A 64 12.27 -21.57 16.61
C GLY A 64 12.40 -20.13 17.13
N ALA A 65 13.48 -19.45 16.74
CA ALA A 65 13.59 -18.00 16.89
C ALA A 65 12.69 -17.28 15.87
N GLU A 66 12.25 -16.07 16.20
CA GLU A 66 11.46 -15.24 15.27
C GLU A 66 12.28 -14.82 14.04
N ALA A 67 11.58 -14.64 12.92
CA ALA A 67 12.21 -14.30 11.65
C ALA A 67 12.66 -12.83 11.58
N GLU A 68 13.84 -12.59 11.00
CA GLU A 68 14.40 -11.26 10.73
C GLU A 68 14.88 -11.15 9.27
N ALA A 69 14.07 -11.62 8.33
CA ALA A 69 14.51 -11.79 6.95
C ALA A 69 14.92 -10.47 6.29
N VAL A 70 14.33 -9.34 6.69
CA VAL A 70 14.64 -8.00 6.13
C VAL A 70 16.05 -7.49 6.44
N ALA A 71 16.69 -8.02 7.48
CA ALA A 71 18.05 -7.65 7.89
C ALA A 71 19.08 -8.76 7.62
N THR A 72 18.64 -10.02 7.58
CA THR A 72 19.54 -11.19 7.54
C THR A 72 19.63 -11.85 6.16
N ALA A 73 18.65 -11.64 5.27
CA ALA A 73 18.67 -12.22 3.94
C ALA A 73 19.60 -11.42 3.00
N PRO A 74 20.28 -12.08 2.04
CA PRO A 74 21.12 -11.38 1.08
C PRO A 74 20.32 -10.65 -0.02
N VAL A 75 19.02 -10.92 -0.13
CA VAL A 75 18.10 -10.32 -1.13
C VAL A 75 16.70 -10.18 -0.55
N ALA A 76 15.96 -9.18 -1.02
CA ALA A 76 14.58 -8.95 -0.61
C ALA A 76 13.59 -9.99 -1.17
N ALA A 77 12.61 -10.38 -0.35
CA ALA A 77 11.47 -11.17 -0.78
C ALA A 77 10.42 -10.24 -1.43
N LEU A 78 10.33 -10.28 -2.76
CA LEU A 78 9.42 -9.49 -3.59
C LEU A 78 8.21 -10.34 -4.04
N ASN A 79 7.04 -9.73 -4.15
CA ASN A 79 5.84 -10.31 -4.72
C ASN A 79 5.72 -9.99 -6.22
N THR A 80 5.92 -11.00 -7.06
CA THR A 80 5.83 -10.88 -8.52
C THR A 80 4.68 -11.65 -9.15
N ASP A 81 3.98 -12.48 -8.37
CA ASP A 81 2.98 -13.43 -8.86
C ASP A 81 1.59 -13.08 -8.34
N ALA A 82 0.55 -13.42 -9.10
CA ALA A 82 -0.85 -13.22 -8.72
C ALA A 82 -1.61 -14.56 -8.74
N TYR A 83 -0.98 -15.65 -8.29
CA TYR A 83 -1.62 -16.97 -8.26
C TYR A 83 -2.76 -17.00 -7.22
N PRO A 84 -3.95 -17.57 -7.54
CA PRO A 84 -4.28 -18.42 -8.69
C PRO A 84 -4.96 -17.70 -9.87
N LEU A 85 -4.86 -16.37 -9.95
CA LEU A 85 -5.55 -15.58 -10.98
C LEU A 85 -5.01 -15.85 -12.38
N VAL A 86 -5.91 -15.94 -13.36
CA VAL A 86 -5.56 -16.08 -14.78
C VAL A 86 -5.86 -14.78 -15.50
N VAL A 87 -4.79 -14.07 -15.87
CA VAL A 87 -4.88 -12.81 -16.61
C VAL A 87 -4.67 -13.10 -18.09
N ALA A 88 -5.59 -12.62 -18.93
CA ALA A 88 -5.40 -12.69 -20.37
C ALA A 88 -4.18 -11.85 -20.75
N GLN A 89 -3.09 -12.49 -21.17
CA GLN A 89 -1.98 -11.77 -21.80
C GLN A 89 -2.42 -11.34 -23.19
N THR A 90 -2.33 -10.04 -23.48
CA THR A 90 -2.50 -9.58 -24.86
C THR A 90 -1.45 -10.27 -25.74
N PRO A 91 -1.79 -10.71 -26.97
CA PRO A 91 -0.82 -11.32 -27.85
C PRO A 91 0.25 -10.29 -28.23
N TYR A 92 1.34 -10.29 -27.47
CA TYR A 92 2.51 -9.46 -27.70
C TYR A 92 3.36 -10.08 -28.81
N SER A 93 3.64 -9.31 -29.86
CA SER A 93 4.47 -9.74 -31.01
C SER A 93 5.86 -9.07 -31.05
N GLY A 94 6.30 -8.44 -29.95
CA GLY A 94 7.57 -7.72 -29.85
C GLY A 94 8.68 -8.46 -29.08
N THR A 95 9.84 -7.81 -28.95
CA THR A 95 11.03 -8.32 -28.23
C THR A 95 11.25 -7.66 -26.85
N GLY A 96 10.25 -6.97 -26.29
CA GLY A 96 10.28 -6.32 -24.98
C GLY A 96 9.57 -7.10 -23.87
N VAL A 97 9.49 -6.50 -22.67
CA VAL A 97 8.73 -7.04 -21.54
C VAL A 97 7.24 -7.07 -21.93
N PRO A 98 6.53 -8.22 -21.79
CA PRO A 98 5.11 -8.30 -22.11
C PRO A 98 4.29 -7.30 -21.30
N PHE A 99 3.36 -6.60 -21.95
CA PHE A 99 2.41 -5.73 -21.27
C PHE A 99 1.54 -6.55 -20.30
N GLN A 100 1.47 -6.12 -19.04
CA GLN A 100 0.72 -6.82 -18.00
C GLN A 100 -0.58 -6.08 -17.71
N VAL A 101 -1.68 -6.56 -18.31
CA VAL A 101 -3.03 -6.01 -18.10
C VAL A 101 -3.38 -5.87 -16.61
N ILE A 102 -3.00 -6.86 -15.79
CA ILE A 102 -3.23 -6.87 -14.33
C ILE A 102 -2.57 -5.71 -13.57
N ARG A 103 -1.51 -5.11 -14.12
CA ARG A 103 -0.84 -3.93 -13.54
C ARG A 103 -1.43 -2.61 -14.04
N SER A 104 -2.34 -2.65 -15.01
CA SER A 104 -2.98 -1.47 -15.58
C SER A 104 -4.43 -1.35 -15.13
N TRP A 105 -4.74 -1.84 -13.93
CA TRP A 105 -6.06 -1.73 -13.32
C TRP A 105 -6.12 -0.67 -12.23
N GLY A 106 -5.12 0.23 -12.14
CA GLY A 106 -5.01 1.23 -11.08
C GLY A 106 -5.20 0.62 -9.69
N ASN A 107 -6.15 1.17 -8.91
CA ASN A 107 -6.51 0.69 -7.58
C ASN A 107 -7.25 -0.67 -7.58
N LEU A 108 -7.57 -1.26 -8.72
CA LEU A 108 -8.20 -2.59 -8.81
C LEU A 108 -7.16 -3.70 -9.08
N SER A 109 -5.90 -3.34 -9.27
CA SER A 109 -4.79 -4.29 -9.40
C SER A 109 -4.58 -5.02 -8.07
N PRO A 110 -4.35 -6.34 -8.04
CA PRO A 110 -3.69 -7.01 -6.92
C PRO A 110 -2.34 -6.36 -6.60
N TRP A 111 -1.98 -6.26 -5.32
CA TRP A 111 -0.67 -5.73 -4.92
C TRP A 111 0.48 -6.52 -5.54
N PHE A 112 1.51 -5.80 -5.96
CA PHE A 112 2.80 -6.30 -6.42
C PHE A 112 3.92 -5.44 -5.84
N SER A 113 5.14 -5.98 -5.77
CA SER A 113 6.29 -5.17 -5.33
C SER A 113 6.68 -4.14 -6.39
N VAL A 114 6.73 -2.88 -5.99
CA VAL A 114 7.17 -1.73 -6.77
C VAL A 114 8.67 -1.55 -6.56
N GLY A 115 9.42 -1.35 -7.64
CA GLY A 115 10.85 -1.09 -7.53
C GLY A 115 11.12 0.33 -7.04
N SER A 116 12.11 0.54 -6.16
CA SER A 116 12.49 1.87 -5.67
C SER A 116 12.83 2.88 -6.78
N GLY A 117 13.20 2.40 -7.97
CA GLY A 117 13.42 3.22 -9.16
C GLY A 117 12.18 4.00 -9.62
N GLU A 118 10.97 3.45 -9.42
CA GLU A 118 9.72 4.13 -9.77
C GLU A 118 9.50 5.38 -8.92
N PHE A 119 10.05 5.42 -7.70
CA PHE A 119 9.99 6.59 -6.81
C PHE A 119 11.22 7.51 -6.92
N GLY A 120 12.15 7.23 -7.84
CA GLY A 120 13.35 8.05 -8.05
C GLY A 120 14.60 7.59 -7.31
N LEU A 121 14.59 6.40 -6.68
CA LEU A 121 15.74 5.81 -5.97
C LEU A 121 16.13 4.44 -6.56
N PRO A 122 16.67 4.37 -7.79
CA PRO A 122 16.89 3.10 -8.50
C PRO A 122 17.94 2.17 -7.87
N SER A 123 18.73 2.65 -6.92
CA SER A 123 19.73 1.86 -6.20
C SER A 123 19.32 1.50 -4.77
N ALA A 124 18.17 2.01 -4.30
CA ALA A 124 17.69 1.73 -2.95
C ALA A 124 17.05 0.34 -2.88
N ASP A 125 17.34 -0.38 -1.80
CA ASP A 125 16.81 -1.71 -1.53
C ASP A 125 15.94 -1.69 -0.25
N PRO A 126 14.82 -2.43 -0.23
CA PRO A 126 13.99 -2.57 0.98
C PRO A 126 14.67 -3.31 2.15
N GLN A 127 15.78 -4.02 1.92
CA GLN A 127 16.63 -4.57 2.99
C GLN A 127 17.19 -3.46 3.89
N ILE A 128 17.37 -3.76 5.16
CA ILE A 128 17.97 -2.80 6.11
C ILE A 128 19.41 -2.49 5.67
N PRO A 129 19.81 -1.20 5.57
CA PRO A 129 21.16 -0.84 5.15
C PRO A 129 22.23 -1.40 6.09
N SER A 130 23.38 -1.78 5.54
CA SER A 130 24.51 -2.29 6.32
C SER A 130 24.93 -1.30 7.41
N GLY A 131 25.03 -1.79 8.65
CA GLY A 131 25.38 -0.96 9.80
C GLY A 131 24.17 -0.34 10.51
N CYS A 132 22.95 -0.62 10.07
CA CYS A 132 21.71 -0.25 10.74
C CYS A 132 21.04 -1.46 11.42
N GLU A 133 20.38 -1.22 12.54
CA GLU A 133 19.56 -2.18 13.28
C GLU A 133 18.11 -1.66 13.34
N LEU A 134 17.14 -2.51 12.98
CA LEU A 134 15.72 -2.13 12.96
C LEU A 134 15.16 -2.12 14.39
N GLU A 135 14.43 -1.06 14.75
CA GLU A 135 13.90 -0.88 16.12
C GLU A 135 12.37 -0.82 16.16
N GLN A 136 11.75 -0.28 15.12
CA GLN A 136 10.30 -0.12 15.08
C GLN A 136 9.78 -0.07 13.64
N VAL A 137 8.57 -0.59 13.41
CA VAL A 137 7.86 -0.48 12.13
C VAL A 137 6.42 -0.03 12.31
N HIS A 138 5.93 0.75 11.34
CA HIS A 138 4.53 1.14 11.22
C HIS A 138 4.01 0.68 9.87
N LEU A 139 3.06 -0.25 9.87
CA LEU A 139 2.37 -0.73 8.69
C LEU A 139 1.02 -0.03 8.56
N LEU A 140 0.81 0.64 7.44
CA LEU A 140 -0.50 1.05 6.96
C LEU A 140 -0.82 0.19 5.73
N HIS A 141 -1.90 -0.59 5.75
CA HIS A 141 -2.26 -1.44 4.61
C HIS A 141 -3.71 -1.28 4.18
N ARG A 142 -3.96 -1.42 2.88
CA ARG A 142 -5.32 -1.45 2.33
C ARG A 142 -5.98 -2.81 2.56
N HIS A 143 -7.31 -2.84 2.53
CA HIS A 143 -8.06 -4.08 2.35
C HIS A 143 -7.64 -4.86 1.09
N GLY A 144 -7.90 -6.17 1.09
CA GLY A 144 -7.71 -7.01 -0.09
C GLY A 144 -8.77 -6.86 -1.18
N ALA A 145 -8.61 -7.62 -2.25
CA ALA A 145 -9.50 -7.62 -3.40
C ALA A 145 -10.97 -7.90 -3.02
N ARG A 146 -11.86 -7.03 -3.45
CA ARG A 146 -13.27 -7.06 -3.10
C ARG A 146 -14.16 -7.13 -4.33
N TYR A 147 -15.44 -7.43 -4.10
CA TYR A 147 -16.47 -7.18 -5.09
C TYR A 147 -16.66 -5.68 -5.35
N PRO A 148 -17.30 -5.30 -6.48
CA PRO A 148 -17.67 -3.92 -6.75
C PRO A 148 -18.53 -3.32 -5.63
N THR A 149 -18.50 -1.99 -5.53
CA THR A 149 -19.42 -1.26 -4.66
C THR A 149 -20.86 -1.42 -5.18
N GLU A 150 -21.84 -1.48 -4.28
CA GLU A 150 -23.24 -1.61 -4.68
C GLU A 150 -23.67 -0.44 -5.60
N GLY A 151 -24.37 -0.75 -6.70
CA GLY A 151 -24.82 0.26 -7.66
C GLY A 151 -23.72 0.89 -8.53
N SER A 152 -22.48 0.38 -8.45
CA SER A 152 -21.39 0.84 -9.31
C SER A 152 -21.55 0.37 -10.77
N ALA A 153 -20.72 0.94 -11.65
CA ALA A 153 -20.82 0.74 -13.10
C ALA A 153 -20.90 -0.75 -13.55
N PRO A 154 -20.15 -1.71 -12.96
CA PRO A 154 -20.29 -3.14 -13.27
C PRO A 154 -21.71 -3.69 -13.09
N SER A 155 -22.37 -3.39 -11.96
CA SER A 155 -23.75 -3.84 -11.70
C SER A 155 -24.77 -3.15 -12.60
N THR A 156 -24.61 -1.85 -12.86
CA THR A 156 -25.50 -1.10 -13.76
C THR A 156 -25.39 -1.58 -15.21
N PHE A 157 -24.19 -1.92 -15.67
CA PHE A 157 -24.01 -2.54 -16.98
C PHE A 157 -24.67 -3.93 -17.05
N ALA A 158 -24.54 -4.73 -15.99
CA ALA A 158 -25.22 -6.02 -15.91
C ALA A 158 -26.74 -5.90 -16.01
N GLU A 159 -27.35 -4.95 -15.30
CA GLU A 159 -28.78 -4.63 -15.40
C GLU A 159 -29.18 -4.21 -16.82
N THR A 160 -28.35 -3.40 -17.47
CA THR A 160 -28.56 -2.94 -18.85
C THR A 160 -28.55 -4.11 -19.85
N VAL A 161 -27.58 -5.02 -19.74
CA VAL A 161 -27.53 -6.24 -20.55
C VAL A 161 -28.73 -7.15 -20.26
N GLN A 162 -29.11 -7.32 -19.01
CA GLN A 162 -30.27 -8.12 -18.62
C GLN A 162 -31.57 -7.55 -19.21
N ALA A 163 -31.78 -6.24 -19.12
CA ALA A 163 -32.93 -5.56 -19.70
C ALA A 163 -33.01 -5.78 -21.22
N ALA A 164 -31.88 -5.67 -21.92
CA ALA A 164 -31.82 -5.97 -23.36
C ALA A 164 -32.11 -7.45 -23.66
N ALA A 165 -31.53 -8.38 -22.90
CA ALA A 165 -31.68 -9.82 -23.10
C ALA A 165 -33.09 -10.36 -22.81
N THR A 166 -33.83 -9.71 -21.90
CA THR A 166 -35.24 -10.04 -21.60
C THR A 166 -36.23 -9.42 -22.59
N GLY A 167 -35.80 -8.43 -23.37
CA GLY A 167 -36.55 -7.88 -24.49
C GLY A 167 -36.47 -8.76 -25.75
N SER A 168 -36.91 -8.22 -26.89
CA SER A 168 -36.78 -8.87 -28.19
C SER A 168 -35.63 -8.27 -29.00
N GLY A 169 -34.75 -9.09 -29.55
CA GLY A 169 -33.75 -8.66 -30.55
C GLY A 169 -32.34 -8.41 -30.01
N PHE A 170 -32.07 -8.68 -28.73
CA PHE A 170 -30.69 -8.70 -28.24
C PHE A 170 -29.93 -9.90 -28.82
N SER A 171 -28.74 -9.64 -29.34
CA SER A 171 -27.80 -10.66 -29.80
C SER A 171 -26.40 -10.08 -29.81
N ALA A 172 -25.43 -10.85 -29.32
CA ALA A 172 -24.02 -10.52 -29.43
C ALA A 172 -23.27 -11.54 -30.30
N ILE A 173 -22.25 -11.11 -31.04
CA ILE A 173 -21.43 -11.96 -31.92
C ILE A 173 -19.93 -11.68 -31.73
N GLY A 174 -19.07 -12.47 -32.38
CA GLY A 174 -17.62 -12.25 -32.35
C GLY A 174 -17.04 -12.24 -30.92
N PRO A 175 -16.19 -11.27 -30.56
CA PRO A 175 -15.58 -11.21 -29.23
C PRO A 175 -16.60 -10.96 -28.09
N LEU A 176 -17.80 -10.47 -28.39
CA LEU A 176 -18.86 -10.23 -27.41
C LEU A 176 -19.90 -11.37 -27.36
N ALA A 177 -19.72 -12.45 -28.14
CA ALA A 177 -20.69 -13.55 -28.21
C ALA A 177 -20.99 -14.20 -26.85
N PHE A 178 -20.07 -14.10 -25.88
CA PHE A 178 -20.28 -14.61 -24.53
C PHE A 178 -21.39 -13.89 -23.77
N LEU A 179 -21.70 -12.63 -24.11
CA LEU A 179 -22.77 -11.85 -23.48
C LEU A 179 -24.16 -12.49 -23.65
N ASN A 180 -24.36 -13.34 -24.67
CA ASN A 180 -25.64 -14.06 -24.84
C ASN A 180 -25.94 -15.04 -23.69
N THR A 181 -24.91 -15.50 -22.99
CA THR A 181 -25.02 -16.46 -21.88
C THR A 181 -24.34 -15.97 -20.60
N TRP A 182 -23.78 -14.76 -20.63
CA TRP A 182 -23.11 -14.17 -19.49
C TRP A 182 -24.11 -13.88 -18.39
N THR A 183 -23.72 -14.17 -17.15
CA THR A 183 -24.47 -13.81 -15.95
C THR A 183 -23.54 -13.08 -15.01
N TYR A 184 -24.04 -12.00 -14.40
CA TYR A 184 -23.30 -11.25 -13.39
C TYR A 184 -23.24 -12.06 -12.09
N LYS A 185 -22.05 -12.59 -11.77
CA LYS A 185 -21.82 -13.48 -10.61
C LYS A 185 -21.20 -12.77 -9.41
N LEU A 186 -20.90 -11.48 -9.54
CA LEU A 186 -20.22 -10.72 -8.51
C LEU A 186 -21.19 -10.38 -7.38
N GLY A 187 -20.68 -10.42 -6.14
CA GLY A 187 -21.36 -9.84 -4.97
C GLY A 187 -21.21 -8.33 -4.92
N ALA A 188 -21.31 -7.76 -3.72
CA ALA A 188 -21.09 -6.34 -3.46
C ALA A 188 -20.22 -6.14 -2.21
N GLU A 189 -19.34 -5.14 -2.26
CA GLU A 189 -18.50 -4.59 -1.17
C GLU A 189 -17.47 -5.52 -0.50
N ILE A 190 -17.83 -6.77 -0.21
CA ILE A 190 -17.07 -7.68 0.64
C ILE A 190 -15.85 -8.28 -0.08
N LEU A 191 -14.91 -8.82 0.71
CA LEU A 191 -13.73 -9.49 0.17
C LEU A 191 -14.08 -10.73 -0.65
N THR A 192 -13.39 -10.84 -1.79
CA THR A 192 -13.32 -12.05 -2.62
C THR A 192 -12.45 -13.12 -1.95
N PRO A 193 -12.46 -14.39 -2.40
CA PRO A 193 -11.50 -15.38 -1.92
C PRO A 193 -10.03 -14.92 -2.08
N GLU A 194 -9.70 -14.34 -3.23
CA GLU A 194 -8.38 -13.74 -3.48
C GLU A 194 -8.07 -12.63 -2.47
N GLY A 195 -9.01 -11.73 -2.21
CA GLY A 195 -8.81 -10.64 -1.25
C GLY A 195 -8.78 -11.05 0.21
N ARG A 196 -9.07 -12.32 0.52
CA ARG A 196 -8.79 -12.91 1.84
C ARG A 196 -7.37 -13.47 1.90
N GLN A 197 -6.91 -14.08 0.80
CA GLN A 197 -5.55 -14.59 0.66
C GLN A 197 -4.53 -13.44 0.70
N GLN A 198 -4.76 -12.35 -0.01
CA GLN A 198 -3.81 -11.23 -0.09
C GLN A 198 -3.38 -10.65 1.27
N PRO A 199 -4.29 -10.21 2.18
CA PRO A 199 -3.89 -9.73 3.49
C PRO A 199 -3.30 -10.84 4.37
N PHE A 200 -3.72 -12.10 4.20
CA PHE A 200 -3.12 -13.23 4.90
C PHE A 200 -1.65 -13.45 4.49
N ASP A 201 -1.38 -13.42 3.18
CA ASP A 201 -0.02 -13.51 2.63
C ASP A 201 0.82 -12.30 3.05
N LEU A 202 0.23 -11.10 3.08
CA LEU A 202 0.88 -9.91 3.66
C LEU A 202 1.25 -10.12 5.13
N GLY A 203 0.35 -10.70 5.94
CA GLY A 203 0.60 -11.04 7.34
C GLY A 203 1.78 -11.99 7.51
N ILE A 204 1.83 -13.05 6.71
CA ILE A 204 2.97 -13.99 6.69
C ILE A 204 4.25 -13.26 6.29
N ALA A 205 4.23 -12.53 5.18
CA ALA A 205 5.39 -11.81 4.68
C ALA A 205 5.90 -10.78 5.71
N PHE A 206 4.99 -10.09 6.39
CA PHE A 206 5.32 -9.12 7.43
C PHE A 206 5.93 -9.81 8.67
N ARG A 207 5.41 -10.97 9.08
CA ARG A 207 6.00 -11.78 10.16
C ARG A 207 7.40 -12.27 9.80
N VAL A 208 7.62 -12.68 8.54
CA VAL A 208 8.94 -13.11 8.07
C VAL A 208 9.93 -11.94 7.99
N LYS A 209 9.48 -10.78 7.48
CA LYS A 209 10.30 -9.58 7.33
C LYS A 209 10.67 -8.97 8.69
N TYR A 210 9.71 -8.83 9.60
CA TYR A 210 9.83 -7.98 10.80
C TYR A 210 9.60 -8.72 12.14
N GLY A 211 9.44 -10.05 12.13
CA GLY A 211 9.04 -10.84 13.29
C GLY A 211 9.98 -10.73 14.50
N GLN A 212 11.26 -10.45 14.30
CA GLN A 212 12.23 -10.25 15.37
C GLN A 212 11.79 -9.17 16.36
N LEU A 213 11.11 -8.12 15.88
CA LEU A 213 10.61 -7.03 16.70
C LEU A 213 9.57 -7.49 17.73
N LEU A 214 9.00 -8.69 17.58
CA LEU A 214 8.07 -9.25 18.54
C LEU A 214 8.70 -9.49 19.91
N ASN A 215 10.01 -9.73 19.95
CA ASN A 215 10.76 -9.86 21.19
C ASN A 215 10.75 -8.56 22.03
N GLY A 216 10.44 -7.41 21.41
CA GLY A 216 10.34 -6.12 22.08
C GLY A 216 8.98 -5.84 22.73
N PHE A 217 7.96 -6.68 22.52
CA PHE A 217 6.66 -6.49 23.17
C PHE A 217 6.69 -6.91 24.65
N THR A 218 6.06 -6.09 25.48
CA THR A 218 5.83 -6.38 26.90
C THR A 218 4.36 -6.63 27.24
N ASP A 219 3.47 -6.45 26.27
CA ASP A 219 2.01 -6.65 26.36
C ASP A 219 1.46 -7.01 24.96
N LEU A 220 0.19 -7.39 24.86
CA LEU A 220 -0.47 -7.63 23.58
C LEU A 220 -0.51 -6.35 22.72
N PRO A 221 -0.13 -6.42 21.43
CA PRO A 221 -0.26 -5.27 20.53
C PRO A 221 -1.71 -4.84 20.34
N VAL A 222 -1.92 -3.55 20.10
CA VAL A 222 -3.13 -3.01 19.51
C VAL A 222 -2.90 -2.79 18.01
N PHE A 223 -3.71 -3.43 17.19
CA PHE A 223 -3.82 -3.18 15.74
C PHE A 223 -5.17 -2.56 15.43
N ARG A 224 -5.23 -1.67 14.43
CA ARG A 224 -6.41 -0.86 14.16
C ARG A 224 -6.98 -1.12 12.77
N THR A 225 -8.29 -0.97 12.62
CA THR A 225 -9.02 -1.06 11.35
C THR A 225 -10.28 -0.19 11.42
N THR A 226 -11.00 -0.04 10.31
CA THR A 226 -12.31 0.63 10.29
C THR A 226 -13.46 -0.38 10.29
N SER A 227 -14.68 0.09 10.59
CA SER A 227 -15.83 -0.78 10.84
C SER A 227 -16.51 -1.39 9.62
N GLN A 228 -16.08 -1.09 8.39
CA GLN A 228 -16.65 -1.75 7.21
C GLN A 228 -16.26 -3.24 7.18
N ASN A 229 -17.15 -4.11 6.70
CA ASN A 229 -16.90 -5.56 6.72
C ASN A 229 -15.58 -5.93 6.03
N ARG A 230 -15.32 -5.44 4.81
CA ARG A 230 -14.07 -5.70 4.09
C ARG A 230 -12.81 -5.28 4.85
N MET A 231 -12.92 -4.26 5.71
CA MET A 231 -11.82 -3.72 6.52
C MET A 231 -11.53 -4.59 7.73
N VAL A 232 -12.58 -4.97 8.45
CA VAL A 232 -12.47 -5.91 9.58
C VAL A 232 -11.95 -7.27 9.10
N GLU A 233 -12.51 -7.81 8.02
CA GLU A 233 -12.07 -9.10 7.45
C GLU A 233 -10.61 -9.03 6.97
N SER A 234 -10.17 -7.93 6.36
CA SER A 234 -8.77 -7.79 5.93
C SER A 234 -7.81 -7.76 7.11
N ALA A 235 -8.15 -7.03 8.17
CA ALA A 235 -7.34 -6.98 9.39
C ALA A 235 -7.26 -8.36 10.08
N ILE A 236 -8.38 -9.09 10.12
CA ILE A 236 -8.43 -10.47 10.65
C ILE A 236 -7.57 -11.41 9.80
N HIS A 237 -7.65 -11.35 8.47
CA HIS A 237 -6.84 -12.19 7.60
C HIS A 237 -5.35 -11.87 7.72
N PHE A 238 -4.98 -10.60 7.82
CA PHE A 238 -3.61 -10.19 8.14
C PHE A 238 -3.15 -10.77 9.48
N ALA A 239 -3.93 -10.61 10.55
CA ALA A 239 -3.59 -11.14 11.87
C ALA A 239 -3.47 -12.67 11.85
N ALA A 240 -4.34 -13.37 11.13
CA ALA A 240 -4.27 -14.82 10.96
C ALA A 240 -2.99 -15.27 10.24
N GLY A 241 -2.52 -14.51 9.23
CA GLY A 241 -1.23 -14.78 8.58
C GLY A 241 -0.03 -14.43 9.46
N PHE A 242 -0.13 -13.34 10.23
CA PHE A 242 0.96 -12.81 11.06
C PHE A 242 1.19 -13.57 12.37
N PHE A 243 0.12 -14.04 13.03
CA PHE A 243 0.17 -14.78 14.29
C PHE A 243 -0.10 -16.28 14.13
N GLY A 244 -0.71 -16.71 13.02
CA GLY A 244 -1.13 -18.09 12.82
C GLY A 244 -2.55 -18.37 13.32
N VAL A 245 -3.12 -19.50 12.88
CA VAL A 245 -4.47 -19.97 13.25
C VAL A 245 -4.34 -21.17 14.19
N PRO A 246 -5.02 -21.18 15.35
CA PRO A 246 -5.98 -20.18 15.85
C PRO A 246 -5.36 -19.02 16.65
N ASP A 247 -4.04 -19.02 16.87
CA ASP A 247 -3.33 -18.16 17.82
C ASP A 247 -3.64 -16.65 17.69
N TYR A 248 -3.91 -16.16 16.47
CA TYR A 248 -4.29 -14.76 16.23
C TYR A 248 -5.46 -14.29 17.10
N GLN A 249 -6.39 -15.17 17.48
CA GLN A 249 -7.57 -14.80 18.26
C GLN A 249 -7.24 -14.26 19.66
N THR A 250 -6.05 -14.58 20.18
CA THR A 250 -5.61 -14.16 21.52
C THR A 250 -4.29 -13.41 21.53
N SER A 251 -3.70 -13.19 20.35
CA SER A 251 -2.36 -12.59 20.20
C SER A 251 -2.38 -11.05 20.14
N TYR A 252 -3.54 -10.41 20.01
CA TYR A 252 -3.59 -8.95 19.89
C TYR A 252 -4.98 -8.39 20.25
N HIS A 253 -5.05 -7.08 20.41
CA HIS A 253 -6.30 -6.33 20.47
C HIS A 253 -6.59 -5.69 19.12
N GLN A 254 -7.77 -5.97 18.56
CA GLN A 254 -8.27 -5.27 17.38
C GLN A 254 -9.10 -4.06 17.82
N GLU A 255 -8.59 -2.86 17.57
CA GLU A 255 -9.39 -1.65 17.62
C GLU A 255 -10.15 -1.48 16.30
N ILE A 256 -11.46 -1.28 16.37
CA ILE A 256 -12.34 -1.09 15.20
C ILE A 256 -12.96 0.31 15.30
N ILE A 257 -12.51 1.21 14.44
CA ILE A 257 -12.96 2.61 14.43
C ILE A 257 -14.20 2.74 13.55
N ILE A 258 -15.24 3.38 14.09
CA ILE A 258 -16.53 3.52 13.39
C ILE A 258 -16.35 4.36 12.12
N GLU A 259 -16.86 3.83 11.03
CA GLU A 259 -16.90 4.48 9.72
C GLU A 259 -18.33 4.90 9.40
N ASN A 260 -18.75 5.99 10.05
CA ASN A 260 -20.07 6.57 9.88
C ASN A 260 -20.04 8.06 10.21
N SER A 261 -20.96 8.81 9.64
CA SER A 261 -21.12 10.24 9.93
C SER A 261 -21.25 10.49 11.43
N GLY A 262 -20.55 11.53 11.92
CA GLY A 262 -20.49 11.88 13.33
C GLY A 262 -19.45 11.12 14.15
N SER A 263 -18.63 10.25 13.53
CA SER A 263 -17.47 9.62 14.16
C SER A 263 -16.18 10.11 13.50
N ASN A 264 -15.23 10.56 14.32
CA ASN A 264 -13.87 10.88 13.87
C ASN A 264 -13.08 9.60 13.65
N ASN A 265 -12.40 9.50 12.51
CA ASN A 265 -11.66 8.32 12.09
C ASN A 265 -10.47 8.71 11.19
N THR A 266 -9.24 8.49 11.66
CA THR A 266 -8.01 8.79 10.91
C THR A 266 -7.74 7.82 9.76
N LEU A 267 -8.35 6.63 9.80
CA LEU A 267 -8.23 5.59 8.76
C LEU A 267 -9.39 5.62 7.74
N ALA A 268 -10.39 6.48 7.96
CA ALA A 268 -11.48 6.78 7.03
C ALA A 268 -12.02 8.21 7.28
N PRO A 269 -11.26 9.25 6.88
CA PRO A 269 -11.44 10.62 7.37
C PRO A 269 -12.56 11.42 6.70
N TRP A 270 -13.20 10.89 5.65
CA TRP A 270 -14.15 11.65 4.82
C TRP A 270 -15.35 12.21 5.60
N SER A 271 -15.80 11.56 6.67
CA SER A 271 -16.88 12.11 7.52
C SER A 271 -16.46 13.35 8.34
N ALA A 272 -15.16 13.58 8.50
CA ALA A 272 -14.62 14.75 9.21
C ALA A 272 -14.33 15.94 8.29
N CYS A 273 -14.43 15.78 6.96
CA CYS A 273 -14.08 16.81 5.99
C CYS A 273 -15.20 17.06 4.96
N PRO A 274 -16.17 17.94 5.23
CA PRO A 274 -17.29 18.20 4.32
C PRO A 274 -16.90 18.61 2.90
N ASN A 275 -15.94 19.54 2.75
CA ASN A 275 -15.49 20.03 1.44
C ASN A 275 -14.94 18.91 0.53
N ALA A 276 -14.44 17.83 1.12
CA ALA A 276 -13.98 16.66 0.37
C ALA A 276 -15.10 15.81 -0.23
N ASN A 277 -16.38 16.13 0.05
CA ASN A 277 -17.55 15.37 -0.39
C ASN A 277 -18.61 16.24 -1.06
N ASP A 278 -18.36 17.53 -1.26
CA ASP A 278 -19.30 18.47 -1.86
C ASP A 278 -18.76 19.09 -3.16
N ASP A 279 -19.42 20.14 -3.65
CA ASP A 279 -19.06 20.83 -4.89
C ASP A 279 -17.68 21.53 -4.84
N VAL A 280 -17.04 21.62 -3.66
CA VAL A 280 -15.71 22.20 -3.50
C VAL A 280 -14.64 21.23 -4.01
N ALA A 281 -14.67 19.96 -3.58
CA ALA A 281 -13.61 19.01 -3.94
C ALA A 281 -14.07 17.57 -4.16
N GLY A 282 -15.35 17.24 -3.93
CA GLY A 282 -15.85 15.86 -3.92
C GLY A 282 -15.85 15.17 -5.28
N ASP A 283 -16.20 15.90 -6.35
CA ASP A 283 -16.40 15.29 -7.67
C ASP A 283 -15.29 15.60 -8.69
N LEU A 284 -14.20 16.27 -8.28
CA LEU A 284 -13.10 16.66 -9.18
C LEU A 284 -12.48 15.45 -9.89
N GLY A 285 -12.23 14.36 -9.15
CA GLY A 285 -11.75 13.10 -9.69
C GLY A 285 -12.71 12.47 -10.70
N GLY A 286 -14.02 12.50 -10.39
CA GLY A 286 -15.07 12.01 -11.28
C GLY A 286 -15.13 12.79 -12.60
N TYR A 287 -15.04 14.12 -12.54
CA TYR A 287 -15.01 14.97 -13.73
C TYR A 287 -13.75 14.75 -14.59
N ALA A 288 -12.57 14.68 -13.96
CA ALA A 288 -11.31 14.44 -14.66
C ALA A 288 -11.30 13.08 -15.38
N SER A 289 -11.62 12.02 -14.64
CA SER A 289 -11.71 10.65 -15.17
C SER A 289 -12.80 10.54 -16.24
N GLY A 290 -13.98 11.12 -15.98
CA GLY A 290 -15.12 11.11 -16.90
C GLY A 290 -14.80 11.76 -18.24
N ASN A 291 -14.19 12.96 -18.23
CA ASN A 291 -13.77 13.64 -19.46
C ASN A 291 -12.75 12.81 -20.26
N TRP A 292 -11.77 12.23 -19.57
CA TRP A 292 -10.77 11.39 -20.21
C TRP A 292 -11.38 10.11 -20.82
N THR A 293 -12.35 9.48 -20.15
CA THR A 293 -13.03 8.29 -20.70
C THR A 293 -13.73 8.57 -22.03
N GLN A 294 -14.29 9.78 -22.20
CA GLN A 294 -14.89 10.19 -23.48
C GLN A 294 -13.86 10.29 -24.61
N ILE A 295 -12.59 10.55 -24.29
CA ILE A 295 -11.50 10.69 -25.25
C ILE A 295 -10.99 9.32 -25.66
N TYR A 296 -10.48 8.52 -24.72
CA TYR A 296 -9.78 7.28 -25.07
C TYR A 296 -10.73 6.14 -25.50
N LEU A 297 -11.99 6.15 -25.06
CA LEU A 297 -12.99 5.14 -25.47
C LEU A 297 -13.82 5.54 -26.70
N ASN A 298 -13.61 6.74 -27.27
CA ASN A 298 -14.40 7.24 -28.40
C ASN A 298 -14.39 6.26 -29.59
N ALA A 299 -13.23 5.70 -29.93
CA ALA A 299 -13.09 4.72 -30.99
C ALA A 299 -13.51 3.30 -30.56
N THR A 300 -13.43 3.00 -29.27
CA THR A 300 -13.73 1.69 -28.67
C THR A 300 -15.22 1.38 -28.70
N VAL A 301 -16.06 2.36 -28.38
CA VAL A 301 -17.53 2.20 -28.39
C VAL A 301 -18.04 1.70 -29.75
N PRO A 302 -17.80 2.37 -30.90
CA PRO A 302 -18.26 1.86 -32.20
C PRO A 302 -17.57 0.55 -32.61
N ARG A 303 -16.31 0.33 -32.19
CA ARG A 303 -15.59 -0.94 -32.42
C ARG A 303 -16.27 -2.12 -31.73
N LEU A 304 -16.79 -1.94 -30.52
CA LEU A 304 -17.52 -2.99 -29.80
C LEU A 304 -18.99 -3.07 -30.21
N GLN A 305 -19.63 -1.93 -30.50
CA GLN A 305 -21.04 -1.85 -30.91
C GLN A 305 -21.36 -2.70 -32.15
N GLN A 306 -20.43 -2.84 -33.11
CA GLN A 306 -20.65 -3.65 -34.32
C GLN A 306 -20.97 -5.12 -34.03
N TYR A 307 -20.62 -5.60 -32.82
CA TYR A 307 -20.84 -6.98 -32.39
C TYR A 307 -22.12 -7.15 -31.56
N ILE A 308 -22.89 -6.10 -31.29
CA ILE A 308 -24.12 -6.12 -30.50
C ILE A 308 -25.30 -5.59 -31.31
N THR A 309 -26.40 -6.32 -31.27
CA THR A 309 -27.73 -5.88 -31.72
C THR A 309 -28.67 -5.84 -30.52
N GLY A 310 -29.63 -4.91 -30.52
CA GLY A 310 -30.65 -4.80 -29.46
C GLY A 310 -30.20 -4.09 -28.17
N LEU A 311 -28.96 -3.58 -28.14
CA LEU A 311 -28.40 -2.75 -27.07
C LEU A 311 -27.46 -1.70 -27.68
N ASN A 312 -27.57 -0.44 -27.24
CA ASN A 312 -26.69 0.64 -27.65
C ASN A 312 -25.68 0.93 -26.53
N LEU A 313 -24.40 0.67 -26.79
CA LEU A 313 -23.31 0.88 -25.84
C LEU A 313 -23.00 2.37 -25.69
N THR A 314 -22.79 2.77 -24.45
CA THR A 314 -22.24 4.08 -24.07
C THR A 314 -20.77 3.96 -23.66
N VAL A 315 -20.09 5.10 -23.51
CA VAL A 315 -18.73 5.12 -22.94
C VAL A 315 -18.69 4.52 -21.54
N ASN A 316 -19.71 4.80 -20.71
CA ASN A 316 -19.81 4.25 -19.36
C ASN A 316 -19.96 2.72 -19.36
N ASP A 317 -20.71 2.16 -20.32
CA ASP A 317 -20.83 0.70 -20.48
C ASP A 317 -19.48 0.06 -20.82
N VAL A 318 -18.72 0.69 -21.73
CA VAL A 318 -17.40 0.18 -22.14
C VAL A 318 -16.36 0.34 -21.02
N TYR A 319 -16.42 1.42 -20.24
CA TYR A 319 -15.61 1.58 -19.03
C TYR A 319 -15.98 0.54 -17.96
N ALA A 320 -17.28 0.24 -17.80
CA ALA A 320 -17.75 -0.82 -16.91
C ALA A 320 -17.23 -2.20 -17.33
N MET A 321 -17.11 -2.47 -18.64
CA MET A 321 -16.49 -3.71 -19.14
C MET A 321 -15.01 -3.82 -18.73
N GLN A 322 -14.25 -2.72 -18.69
CA GLN A 322 -12.87 -2.73 -18.19
C GLN A 322 -12.81 -2.99 -16.68
N GLN A 323 -13.71 -2.38 -15.90
CA GLN A 323 -13.85 -2.70 -14.47
C GLN A 323 -14.25 -4.15 -14.24
N LEU A 324 -15.17 -4.70 -15.05
CA LEU A 324 -15.59 -6.10 -14.99
C LEU A 324 -14.43 -7.05 -15.25
N CYS A 325 -13.49 -6.72 -16.14
CA CYS A 325 -12.26 -7.50 -16.29
C CYS A 325 -11.51 -7.64 -14.95
N ALA A 326 -11.24 -6.53 -14.26
CA ALA A 326 -10.52 -6.55 -12.99
C ALA A 326 -11.33 -7.30 -11.92
N TYR A 327 -12.59 -6.92 -11.70
CA TYR A 327 -13.42 -7.47 -10.63
C TYR A 327 -13.78 -8.95 -10.84
N GLU A 328 -14.11 -9.40 -12.06
CA GLU A 328 -14.32 -10.82 -12.32
C GLU A 328 -13.03 -11.60 -12.20
N THR A 329 -11.88 -11.04 -12.57
CA THR A 329 -10.61 -11.77 -12.43
C THR A 329 -10.30 -12.02 -10.96
N VAL A 330 -10.34 -11.00 -10.10
CA VAL A 330 -10.04 -11.19 -8.66
C VAL A 330 -11.13 -11.96 -7.91
N ALA A 331 -12.38 -11.97 -8.39
CA ALA A 331 -13.46 -12.69 -7.72
C ALA A 331 -13.65 -14.13 -8.22
N LEU A 332 -13.51 -14.36 -9.52
CA LEU A 332 -13.85 -15.61 -10.21
C LEU A 332 -12.63 -16.32 -10.80
N GLY A 333 -11.45 -15.68 -10.74
CA GLY A 333 -10.18 -16.18 -11.26
C GLY A 333 -9.92 -15.84 -12.73
N TYR A 334 -10.92 -15.36 -13.47
CA TYR A 334 -10.81 -15.03 -14.90
C TYR A 334 -12.00 -14.18 -15.37
N SER A 335 -11.76 -13.31 -16.36
CA SER A 335 -12.82 -12.56 -17.05
C SER A 335 -12.67 -12.60 -18.57
N GLN A 336 -13.79 -12.76 -19.27
CA GLN A 336 -13.84 -12.64 -20.73
C GLN A 336 -13.78 -11.19 -21.22
N PHE A 337 -14.08 -10.21 -20.34
CA PHE A 337 -13.98 -8.81 -20.71
C PHE A 337 -12.53 -8.35 -20.95
N CYS A 338 -11.55 -8.99 -20.31
CA CYS A 338 -10.15 -8.59 -20.42
C CYS A 338 -9.63 -8.61 -21.86
N GLY A 339 -10.06 -9.58 -22.67
CA GLY A 339 -9.61 -9.76 -24.05
C GLY A 339 -10.26 -8.81 -25.06
N LEU A 340 -11.16 -7.93 -24.63
CA LEU A 340 -11.86 -6.99 -25.52
C LEU A 340 -11.03 -5.75 -25.87
N PHE A 341 -10.03 -5.46 -25.05
CA PHE A 341 -9.31 -4.19 -25.05
C PHE A 341 -7.86 -4.33 -25.54
N THR A 342 -7.39 -3.31 -26.24
CA THR A 342 -6.00 -3.18 -26.68
C THR A 342 -5.11 -2.69 -25.54
N GLU A 343 -3.79 -2.79 -25.72
CA GLU A 343 -2.83 -2.21 -24.76
C GLU A 343 -3.05 -0.69 -24.58
N GLU A 344 -3.31 0.05 -25.66
CA GLU A 344 -3.57 1.49 -25.60
C GLU A 344 -4.84 1.82 -24.79
N GLU A 345 -5.89 1.01 -24.94
CA GLU A 345 -7.14 1.17 -24.19
C GLU A 345 -6.94 0.81 -22.70
N TRP A 346 -6.05 -0.13 -22.37
CA TRP A 346 -5.67 -0.42 -20.98
C TRP A 346 -4.84 0.69 -20.35
N ARG A 347 -3.90 1.29 -21.10
CA ARG A 347 -3.17 2.49 -20.65
C ARG A 347 -4.12 3.67 -20.42
N GLY A 348 -5.13 3.82 -21.28
CA GLY A 348 -6.21 4.79 -21.08
C GLY A 348 -7.04 4.53 -19.83
N PHE A 349 -7.35 3.27 -19.51
CA PHE A 349 -8.06 2.89 -18.29
C PHE A 349 -7.27 3.17 -17.02
N ASP A 350 -5.99 2.79 -17.02
CA ASP A 350 -5.07 3.05 -15.91
C ASP A 350 -4.99 4.56 -15.62
N TYR A 351 -4.77 5.36 -16.67
CA TYR A 351 -4.74 6.82 -16.55
C TYR A 351 -6.07 7.44 -16.13
N ALA A 352 -7.20 6.83 -16.50
CA ALA A 352 -8.52 7.27 -16.02
C ALA A 352 -8.65 7.12 -14.50
N ILE A 353 -8.05 6.07 -13.93
CA ILE A 353 -7.99 5.86 -12.49
C ILE A 353 -6.98 6.82 -11.86
N ASP A 354 -5.83 7.06 -12.50
CA ASP A 354 -4.85 8.05 -12.04
C ASP A 354 -5.46 9.44 -11.92
N LEU A 355 -6.22 9.89 -12.92
CA LEU A 355 -6.96 11.15 -12.88
C LEU A 355 -8.01 11.16 -11.75
N SER A 356 -8.75 10.07 -11.59
CA SER A 356 -9.75 9.95 -10.52
C SER A 356 -9.12 10.13 -9.13
N PHE A 357 -7.96 9.50 -8.91
CA PHE A 357 -7.27 9.55 -7.63
C PHE A 357 -6.49 10.84 -7.44
N TRP A 358 -5.78 11.35 -8.45
CA TRP A 358 -5.03 12.61 -8.35
C TRP A 358 -5.93 13.76 -7.90
N TYR A 359 -7.06 13.93 -8.58
CA TYR A 359 -8.01 15.01 -8.33
C TYR A 359 -9.05 14.69 -7.24
N GLY A 360 -9.31 13.42 -6.94
CA GLY A 360 -10.27 13.01 -5.92
C GLY A 360 -9.66 12.78 -4.54
N ASN A 361 -8.47 12.16 -4.47
CA ASN A 361 -7.92 11.67 -3.20
C ASN A 361 -6.43 12.00 -2.98
N GLY A 362 -5.77 12.49 -4.01
CA GLY A 362 -4.34 12.67 -4.07
C GLY A 362 -3.93 14.14 -4.06
N PRO A 363 -2.73 14.44 -4.55
CA PRO A 363 -2.12 15.76 -4.39
C PRO A 363 -2.84 16.90 -5.12
N GLY A 364 -3.67 16.61 -6.13
CA GLY A 364 -4.46 17.62 -6.84
C GLY A 364 -5.78 17.99 -6.17
N ASN A 365 -6.18 17.29 -5.11
CA ASN A 365 -7.41 17.62 -4.39
C ASN A 365 -7.11 18.61 -3.26
N PRO A 366 -7.78 19.78 -3.18
CA PRO A 366 -7.49 20.81 -2.19
C PRO A 366 -7.76 20.41 -0.73
N ALA A 367 -8.45 19.29 -0.47
CA ALA A 367 -8.76 18.80 0.87
C ALA A 367 -8.04 17.48 1.21
N ALA A 368 -7.19 16.94 0.32
CA ALA A 368 -6.57 15.64 0.53
C ALA A 368 -5.57 15.61 1.69
N ALA A 369 -4.72 16.64 1.82
CA ALA A 369 -3.76 16.71 2.92
C ALA A 369 -4.48 16.85 4.27
N ALA A 370 -5.55 17.66 4.32
CA ALA A 370 -6.39 17.79 5.51
C ALA A 370 -7.05 16.46 5.91
N GLN A 371 -7.51 15.65 4.95
CA GLN A 371 -8.03 14.32 5.27
C GLN A 371 -6.97 13.38 5.87
N GLY A 372 -5.72 13.43 5.39
CA GLY A 372 -4.64 12.58 5.87
C GLY A 372 -3.95 13.06 7.16
N ILE A 373 -4.10 14.33 7.54
CA ILE A 373 -3.28 14.94 8.61
C ILE A 373 -3.50 14.33 10.00
N GLY A 374 -4.69 13.80 10.28
CA GLY A 374 -4.98 13.12 11.55
C GLY A 374 -4.08 11.89 11.76
N TYR A 375 -3.81 11.13 10.70
CA TYR A 375 -2.86 10.02 10.76
C TYR A 375 -1.42 10.49 10.98
N VAL A 376 -1.04 11.63 10.39
CA VAL A 376 0.29 12.23 10.61
C VAL A 376 0.47 12.65 12.07
N GLN A 377 -0.58 13.21 12.70
CA GLN A 377 -0.59 13.53 14.13
C GLN A 377 -0.37 12.27 14.99
N GLU A 378 -1.06 11.17 14.68
CA GLU A 378 -0.89 9.88 15.34
C GLU A 378 0.53 9.29 15.16
N LEU A 379 1.08 9.35 13.93
CA LEU A 379 2.43 8.89 13.64
C LEU A 379 3.46 9.67 14.47
N VAL A 380 3.37 11.00 14.50
CA VAL A 380 4.26 11.84 15.32
C VAL A 380 4.12 11.49 16.80
N ALA A 381 2.90 11.25 17.31
CA ALA A 381 2.68 10.84 18.69
C ALA A 381 3.38 9.51 19.02
N ARG A 382 3.30 8.51 18.13
CA ARG A 382 3.99 7.22 18.31
C ARG A 382 5.51 7.34 18.21
N LEU A 383 6.03 8.12 17.25
CA LEU A 383 7.48 8.33 17.07
C LEU A 383 8.11 9.10 18.25
N THR A 384 7.40 10.09 18.79
CA THR A 384 7.84 10.87 19.96
C THR A 384 7.48 10.23 21.30
N ARG A 385 6.70 9.14 21.27
CA ARG A 385 6.10 8.49 22.44
C ARG A 385 5.37 9.48 23.36
N THR A 386 4.71 10.47 22.76
CA THR A 386 4.00 11.55 23.48
C THR A 386 2.51 11.49 23.16
N PRO A 387 1.62 11.42 24.18
CA PRO A 387 0.18 11.38 23.94
C PRO A 387 -0.35 12.62 23.21
N LEU A 388 -1.35 12.41 22.34
CA LEU A 388 -2.11 13.49 21.75
C LEU A 388 -2.92 14.22 22.82
N THR A 389 -2.94 15.55 22.75
CA THR A 389 -3.70 16.41 23.68
C THR A 389 -4.64 17.38 22.96
N ILE A 390 -4.52 17.45 21.63
CA ILE A 390 -5.34 18.27 20.75
C ILE A 390 -5.97 17.34 19.73
N PHE A 391 -7.29 17.43 19.57
CA PHE A 391 -8.09 16.57 18.69
C PHE A 391 -8.96 17.45 17.80
N ASN A 392 -8.33 18.15 16.86
CA ASN A 392 -8.93 19.20 16.03
C ASN A 392 -9.03 18.83 14.53
N THR A 393 -8.84 17.55 14.19
CA THR A 393 -8.84 17.01 12.83
C THR A 393 -9.72 15.74 12.79
N SER A 394 -9.36 14.71 12.00
CA SER A 394 -9.98 13.39 12.00
C SER A 394 -9.60 12.50 13.20
N THR A 395 -8.74 12.96 14.12
CA THR A 395 -8.40 12.26 15.38
C THR A 395 -9.59 12.14 16.33
N ASN A 396 -9.63 11.07 17.14
CA ASN A 396 -10.68 10.78 18.10
C ASN A 396 -10.16 10.86 19.55
N ALA A 397 -10.61 11.87 20.30
CA ALA A 397 -10.15 12.11 21.67
C ALA A 397 -10.34 10.94 22.66
N THR A 398 -11.32 10.05 22.43
CA THR A 398 -11.56 8.91 23.32
C THR A 398 -10.59 7.76 23.02
N LEU A 399 -10.36 7.48 21.73
CA LEU A 399 -9.49 6.39 21.28
C LEU A 399 -8.02 6.79 21.40
N ASP A 400 -7.67 7.95 20.84
CA ASP A 400 -6.29 8.43 20.72
C ASP A 400 -5.77 9.04 22.03
N GLY A 401 -6.67 9.43 22.93
CA GLY A 401 -6.34 9.97 24.26
C GLY A 401 -6.07 8.91 25.33
N SER A 402 -6.09 7.61 24.97
CA SER A 402 -5.99 6.49 25.90
C SER A 402 -4.88 5.54 25.47
N ASN A 403 -3.90 5.27 26.36
CA ASN A 403 -2.82 4.30 26.08
C ASN A 403 -3.31 2.85 25.94
N ILE A 404 -4.59 2.55 26.26
CA ILE A 404 -5.18 1.22 26.07
C ILE A 404 -5.53 0.98 24.60
N THR A 405 -6.05 2.01 23.94
CA THR A 405 -6.54 1.98 22.55
C THR A 405 -5.50 2.56 21.58
N PHE A 406 -4.66 3.48 22.06
CA PHE A 406 -3.57 4.10 21.32
C PHE A 406 -2.26 4.00 22.11
N PRO A 407 -1.67 2.80 22.26
CA PRO A 407 -0.37 2.63 22.91
C PRO A 407 0.75 3.31 22.11
N LEU A 408 1.78 3.78 22.80
CA LEU A 408 2.89 4.57 22.22
C LEU A 408 4.26 3.87 22.29
N ASN A 409 4.29 2.66 22.83
CA ASN A 409 5.50 1.90 23.12
C ASN A 409 5.51 0.53 22.44
N GLN A 410 4.96 0.43 21.23
CA GLN A 410 5.03 -0.81 20.43
C GLN A 410 6.22 -0.76 19.45
N PRO A 411 6.93 -1.88 19.26
CA PRO A 411 7.91 -2.00 18.17
C PRO A 411 7.22 -2.29 16.82
N ILE A 412 5.97 -2.77 16.80
CA ILE A 412 5.17 -2.94 15.59
C ILE A 412 3.82 -2.22 15.76
N TYR A 413 3.46 -1.36 14.82
CA TYR A 413 2.12 -0.80 14.67
C TYR A 413 1.51 -1.28 13.34
N VAL A 414 0.22 -1.62 13.36
CA VAL A 414 -0.51 -2.06 12.16
C VAL A 414 -1.87 -1.36 12.11
N ASP A 415 -2.12 -0.68 11.01
CA ASP A 415 -3.36 0.02 10.71
C ASP A 415 -3.89 -0.43 9.34
N ALA A 416 -5.12 -0.93 9.29
CA ALA A 416 -5.82 -1.28 8.05
C ALA A 416 -6.74 -0.13 7.59
N THR A 417 -6.65 0.27 6.33
CA THR A 417 -7.35 1.43 5.76
C THR A 417 -7.87 1.20 4.32
N HIS A 418 -8.41 2.23 3.67
CA HIS A 418 -8.88 2.20 2.29
C HIS A 418 -7.86 2.83 1.33
N ASP A 419 -8.03 2.59 0.03
CA ASP A 419 -7.24 3.21 -1.04
C ASP A 419 -7.24 4.75 -0.98
N ASN A 420 -8.43 5.34 -0.82
CA ASN A 420 -8.58 6.79 -0.75
C ASN A 420 -7.78 7.34 0.45
N ALA A 421 -7.88 6.68 1.59
CA ALA A 421 -7.17 7.05 2.81
C ALA A 421 -5.65 6.87 2.70
N MET A 422 -5.16 5.83 2.03
CA MET A 422 -3.73 5.74 1.70
C MET A 422 -3.26 6.94 0.87
N SER A 423 -4.06 7.36 -0.11
CA SER A 423 -3.73 8.51 -0.97
C SER A 423 -3.71 9.83 -0.18
N TYR A 424 -4.70 10.05 0.71
CA TYR A 424 -4.73 11.20 1.62
C TYR A 424 -3.50 11.23 2.53
N ILE A 425 -3.15 10.08 3.13
CA ILE A 425 -2.03 9.97 4.07
C ILE A 425 -0.69 10.21 3.37
N ILE A 426 -0.48 9.62 2.19
CA ILE A 426 0.72 9.85 1.37
C ILE A 426 0.86 11.33 0.98
N THR A 427 -0.26 11.99 0.65
CA THR A 427 -0.31 13.42 0.35
C THR A 427 -0.01 14.26 1.61
N ALA A 428 -0.55 13.89 2.76
CA ALA A 428 -0.31 14.57 4.03
C ALA A 428 1.15 14.42 4.52
N LEU A 429 1.78 13.26 4.28
CA LEU A 429 3.21 12.99 4.51
C LEU A 429 4.13 13.77 3.55
N ASN A 430 3.57 14.39 2.50
CA ASN A 430 4.27 15.21 1.52
C ASN A 430 5.33 14.45 0.70
N PHE A 431 4.99 13.26 0.19
CA PHE A 431 5.85 12.51 -0.74
C PHE A 431 5.85 13.13 -2.15
N THR A 432 6.55 14.25 -2.29
CA THR A 432 6.57 15.09 -3.51
C THR A 432 7.07 14.38 -4.76
N THR A 433 7.78 13.25 -4.65
CA THR A 433 8.16 12.42 -5.82
C THR A 433 6.93 11.99 -6.63
N LEU A 434 5.81 11.70 -5.95
CA LEU A 434 4.55 11.29 -6.60
C LEU A 434 3.85 12.45 -7.30
N ALA A 435 4.27 13.69 -7.04
CA ALA A 435 3.72 14.91 -7.62
C ALA A 435 4.75 15.69 -8.46
N ALA A 436 5.91 15.09 -8.75
CA ALA A 436 7.06 15.80 -9.34
C ALA A 436 6.78 16.38 -10.74
N ASN A 437 5.83 15.81 -11.48
CA ASN A 437 5.42 16.31 -12.80
C ASN A 437 4.30 17.35 -12.76
N GLY A 438 3.82 17.71 -11.57
CA GLY A 438 2.69 18.61 -11.40
C GLY A 438 1.34 17.96 -11.72
N PRO A 439 0.28 18.77 -11.87
CA PRO A 439 -1.08 18.29 -12.13
C PRO A 439 -1.20 17.41 -13.38
N LEU A 440 -2.00 16.35 -13.28
CA LEU A 440 -2.19 15.40 -14.38
C LEU A 440 -3.08 15.98 -15.49
N PRO A 441 -2.61 16.08 -16.75
CA PRO A 441 -3.43 16.61 -17.84
C PRO A 441 -4.66 15.74 -18.12
N VAL A 442 -5.83 16.37 -18.25
CA VAL A 442 -7.13 15.66 -18.41
C VAL A 442 -7.46 15.25 -19.84
N ASP A 443 -6.59 15.56 -20.81
CA ASP A 443 -6.82 15.37 -22.25
C ASP A 443 -5.78 14.47 -22.94
N HIS A 444 -4.72 14.06 -22.24
CA HIS A 444 -3.71 13.13 -22.74
C HIS A 444 -2.94 12.47 -21.58
N ILE A 445 -2.29 11.33 -21.86
CA ILE A 445 -1.33 10.71 -20.94
C ILE A 445 0.01 11.46 -21.08
N PRO A 446 0.57 12.06 -20.01
CA PRO A 446 1.80 12.83 -20.09
C PRO A 446 3.01 11.91 -20.29
N ALA A 447 4.05 12.42 -20.94
CA ALA A 447 5.33 11.76 -20.94
C ALA A 447 5.91 11.80 -19.51
N TYR A 448 6.53 10.70 -19.07
CA TYR A 448 7.22 10.58 -17.77
C TYR A 448 6.34 10.74 -16.53
N GLN A 449 5.05 10.40 -16.59
CA GLN A 449 4.13 10.42 -15.44
C GLN A 449 4.75 9.82 -14.16
N THR A 450 4.54 10.49 -13.02
CA THR A 450 5.08 10.10 -11.70
C THR A 450 4.02 9.66 -10.69
N TYR A 451 2.74 9.91 -10.99
CA TYR A 451 1.61 9.50 -10.16
C TYR A 451 0.91 8.31 -10.79
N HIS A 452 1.15 7.10 -10.30
CA HIS A 452 0.52 5.87 -10.79
C HIS A 452 -0.23 5.20 -9.64
N VAL A 453 -1.54 5.08 -9.74
CA VAL A 453 -2.36 4.53 -8.66
C VAL A 453 -2.09 3.05 -8.44
N HIS A 454 -1.69 2.31 -9.48
CA HIS A 454 -1.29 0.92 -9.33
C HIS A 454 0.00 0.74 -8.50
N ASP A 455 0.83 1.78 -8.35
CA ASP A 455 2.00 1.78 -7.48
C ASP A 455 1.71 2.32 -6.07
N ILE A 456 0.58 3.01 -5.89
CA ILE A 456 0.21 3.72 -4.65
C ILE A 456 -0.81 2.90 -3.85
N ALA A 457 -1.94 2.57 -4.47
CA ALA A 457 -3.10 2.01 -3.80
C ALA A 457 -3.73 0.80 -4.52
N PRO A 458 -2.98 -0.21 -5.02
CA PRO A 458 -3.56 -1.50 -5.43
C PRO A 458 -4.23 -2.23 -4.25
N PHE A 459 -4.98 -3.31 -4.48
CA PHE A 459 -5.55 -4.12 -3.39
C PHE A 459 -4.45 -4.69 -2.51
N THR A 460 -4.59 -4.59 -1.18
CA THR A 460 -3.54 -4.95 -0.20
C THR A 460 -2.24 -4.15 -0.35
N SER A 461 -2.30 -2.95 -0.94
CA SER A 461 -1.19 -2.01 -0.88
C SER A 461 -0.75 -1.76 0.56
N ASN A 462 0.54 -1.52 0.75
CA ASN A 462 1.13 -1.33 2.06
C ASN A 462 2.17 -0.21 2.03
N LEU A 463 2.11 0.65 3.04
CA LEU A 463 3.11 1.66 3.35
C LEU A 463 3.76 1.29 4.68
N VAL A 464 5.08 1.12 4.68
CA VAL A 464 5.85 0.72 5.86
C VAL A 464 6.84 1.82 6.23
N ALA A 465 6.67 2.42 7.40
CA ALA A 465 7.72 3.25 8.01
C ALA A 465 8.68 2.34 8.79
N GLN A 466 9.97 2.41 8.51
CA GLN A 466 11.02 1.68 9.24
C GLN A 466 11.83 2.67 10.05
N VAL A 467 11.88 2.50 11.38
CA VAL A 467 12.74 3.24 12.29
C VAL A 467 13.91 2.34 12.68
N MET A 468 15.14 2.83 12.50
CA MET A 468 16.36 2.07 12.68
C MET A 468 17.47 2.91 13.28
N SER A 469 18.41 2.30 13.97
CA SER A 469 19.61 2.97 14.47
C SER A 469 20.82 2.57 13.62
N CYS A 470 21.51 3.56 13.05
CA CYS A 470 22.61 3.34 12.11
C CYS A 470 23.95 3.77 12.71
N SER A 471 24.91 2.85 12.72
CA SER A 471 26.30 3.14 13.12
C SER A 471 27.07 3.74 11.93
N GLY A 472 27.42 5.02 12.01
CA GLY A 472 28.44 5.62 11.12
C GLY A 472 27.94 6.31 9.84
N SER A 473 26.65 6.62 9.69
CA SER A 473 26.15 7.46 8.58
C SER A 473 26.29 8.96 8.88
N ALA A 474 27.50 9.42 9.18
CA ALA A 474 27.82 10.82 8.98
C ALA A 474 28.15 11.01 7.50
N SER A 475 27.22 11.60 6.74
CA SER A 475 27.59 12.15 5.43
C SER A 475 28.67 13.22 5.65
N PRO A 476 29.76 13.25 4.86
CA PRO A 476 30.92 14.10 5.11
C PRO A 476 30.66 15.54 4.66
N THR A 477 29.77 16.26 5.35
CA THR A 477 29.65 17.71 5.16
C THR A 477 29.34 18.40 6.48
N GLU A 478 30.27 19.29 6.84
CA GLU A 478 30.24 20.32 7.87
C GLU A 478 30.81 19.95 9.26
N GLU A 479 31.94 20.61 9.52
CA GLU A 479 32.68 20.70 10.77
C GLU A 479 31.77 21.16 11.92
N THR A 480 31.10 20.23 12.58
CA THR A 480 30.65 20.44 13.95
C THR A 480 31.43 19.50 14.87
N ASN A 481 32.27 20.12 15.70
CA ASN A 481 33.02 19.46 16.75
C ASN A 481 32.06 18.94 17.84
N SER A 482 31.45 17.78 17.61
CA SER A 482 31.03 16.87 18.66
C SER A 482 30.96 15.47 18.08
N ALA A 483 31.94 14.65 18.45
CA ALA A 483 31.94 13.22 18.19
C ALA A 483 30.78 12.55 18.95
N ALA A 484 29.60 12.47 18.34
CA ALA A 484 28.58 11.51 18.74
C ALA A 484 29.04 10.12 18.26
N THR A 485 29.78 9.41 19.11
CA THR A 485 30.33 8.07 18.81
C THR A 485 29.31 6.95 19.03
N GLY A 486 28.01 7.21 18.79
CA GLY A 486 26.92 6.25 18.96
C GLY A 486 26.05 6.17 17.70
N PRO A 487 25.26 5.09 17.54
CA PRO A 487 24.34 4.95 16.41
C PRO A 487 23.26 6.04 16.47
N ALA A 488 22.97 6.66 15.33
CA ALA A 488 21.94 7.71 15.21
C ALA A 488 20.62 7.10 14.70
N PRO A 489 19.45 7.56 15.18
CA PRO A 489 18.17 7.06 14.75
C PRO A 489 17.74 7.68 13.41
N TYR A 490 17.26 6.84 12.50
CA TYR A 490 16.75 7.20 11.18
C TYR A 490 15.37 6.61 10.97
N ILE A 491 14.63 7.21 10.04
CA ILE A 491 13.38 6.70 9.50
C ILE A 491 13.45 6.68 7.97
N ARG A 492 12.81 5.69 7.36
CA ARG A 492 12.51 5.68 5.91
C ARG A 492 11.15 5.02 5.66
N PHE A 493 10.63 5.19 4.44
CA PHE A 493 9.35 4.63 4.02
C PHE A 493 9.50 3.71 2.82
N LEU A 494 8.76 2.61 2.84
CA LEU A 494 8.61 1.68 1.74
C LEU A 494 7.14 1.66 1.33
N LEU A 495 6.83 2.04 0.10
CA LEU A 495 5.49 1.92 -0.48
C LEU A 495 5.49 0.73 -1.43
N ASN A 496 4.73 -0.31 -1.08
CA ASN A 496 4.67 -1.56 -1.85
C ASN A 496 6.06 -2.15 -2.13
N ASP A 497 6.91 -2.20 -1.09
CA ASP A 497 8.34 -2.57 -1.12
C ASP A 497 9.31 -1.57 -1.79
N GLY A 498 8.84 -0.55 -2.51
CA GLY A 498 9.72 0.46 -3.11
C GLY A 498 10.08 1.56 -2.11
N VAL A 499 11.37 1.90 -2.00
CA VAL A 499 11.83 2.95 -1.08
C VAL A 499 11.43 4.33 -1.60
N VAL A 500 10.77 5.13 -0.75
CA VAL A 500 10.26 6.45 -1.09
C VAL A 500 11.22 7.54 -0.59
N PRO A 501 11.71 8.45 -1.46
CA PRO A 501 12.48 9.61 -1.03
C PRO A 501 11.62 10.60 -0.22
N LEU A 502 12.21 11.14 0.85
CA LEU A 502 11.55 12.04 1.81
C LEU A 502 11.79 13.52 1.50
N THR A 503 12.13 13.84 0.26
CA THR A 503 12.62 15.16 -0.16
C THR A 503 11.60 16.29 -0.05
N GLY A 504 10.31 15.96 0.08
CA GLY A 504 9.25 16.93 0.34
C GLY A 504 9.09 17.31 1.81
N ILE A 505 9.78 16.64 2.72
CA ILE A 505 9.65 16.85 4.16
C ILE A 505 10.74 17.81 4.62
N SER A 506 10.37 18.88 5.32
CA SER A 506 11.33 19.82 5.89
C SER A 506 12.39 19.09 6.71
N HIS A 507 13.65 19.50 6.59
CA HIS A 507 14.84 18.89 7.23
C HIS A 507 15.24 17.50 6.70
N CYS A 508 14.52 16.96 5.71
CA CYS A 508 14.82 15.72 4.98
C CYS A 508 15.03 15.97 3.47
N GLU A 509 15.20 17.22 3.04
CA GLU A 509 15.19 17.62 1.62
C GLU A 509 16.42 17.09 0.86
N THR A 510 17.51 16.84 1.58
CA THR A 510 18.72 16.24 1.01
C THR A 510 18.48 14.75 0.76
N PRO A 511 18.47 14.28 -0.49
CA PRO A 511 18.19 12.87 -0.78
C PRO A 511 19.27 11.95 -0.20
N ASP A 512 18.83 10.92 0.52
CA ASP A 512 19.67 9.79 0.93
C ASP A 512 19.48 8.63 -0.06
N PRO A 513 20.55 7.95 -0.50
CA PRO A 513 20.46 6.86 -1.47
C PRO A 513 19.66 5.64 -0.99
N ASN A 514 19.42 5.49 0.30
CA ASN A 514 18.58 4.46 0.91
C ASN A 514 17.24 5.00 1.45
N GLY A 515 16.91 6.27 1.15
CA GLY A 515 15.69 6.94 1.59
C GLY A 515 15.67 7.31 3.08
N LEU A 516 16.82 7.31 3.75
CA LEU A 516 16.92 7.61 5.18
C LEU A 516 16.79 9.12 5.46
N CYS A 517 16.07 9.46 6.53
CA CYS A 517 16.15 10.78 7.17
C CYS A 517 16.40 10.61 8.67
N LEU A 518 17.17 11.52 9.27
CA LEU A 518 17.33 11.55 10.73
C LEU A 518 15.95 11.61 11.38
N LEU A 519 15.71 10.76 12.38
CA LEU A 519 14.39 10.66 13.00
C LEU A 519 13.93 12.00 13.60
N GLU A 520 14.84 12.75 14.22
CA GLU A 520 14.53 14.07 14.78
C GLU A 520 14.14 15.09 13.70
N ASN A 521 14.84 15.08 12.56
CA ASN A 521 14.53 15.94 11.41
C ASN A 521 13.16 15.60 10.84
N PHE A 522 12.87 14.31 10.64
CA PHE A 522 11.56 13.87 10.16
C PHE A 522 10.43 14.27 11.11
N ILE A 523 10.61 14.06 12.43
CA ILE A 523 9.63 14.47 13.44
C ILE A 523 9.39 15.98 13.37
N GLN A 524 10.46 16.77 13.30
CA GLN A 524 10.35 18.22 13.17
C GLN A 524 9.60 18.62 11.89
N GLY A 525 9.96 18.04 10.74
CA GLY A 525 9.28 18.31 9.47
C GLY A 525 7.81 17.94 9.49
N MET A 526 7.44 16.82 10.13
CA MET A 526 6.03 16.43 10.30
C MET A 526 5.28 17.36 11.26
N GLN A 527 5.92 17.86 12.32
CA GLN A 527 5.32 18.85 13.21
C GLN A 527 5.06 20.19 12.50
N GLU A 528 5.99 20.61 11.63
CA GLU A 528 5.80 21.77 10.74
C GLU A 528 4.67 21.52 9.75
N ARG A 529 4.64 20.35 9.10
CA ARG A 529 3.58 19.95 8.16
C ARG A 529 2.19 19.94 8.81
N ILE A 530 2.06 19.46 10.04
CA ILE A 530 0.82 19.50 10.83
C ILE A 530 0.32 20.94 11.04
N GLN A 531 1.23 21.91 11.22
CA GLN A 531 0.87 23.33 11.36
C GLN A 531 0.57 23.98 10.01
N GLU A 532 1.15 23.45 8.93
CA GLU A 532 1.02 23.93 7.56
C GLU A 532 -0.34 23.58 6.93
N VAL A 533 -0.94 22.46 7.33
CA VAL A 533 -2.25 22.00 6.84
C VAL A 533 -3.35 22.65 7.68
N ASP A 534 -4.08 23.59 7.08
CA ASP A 534 -5.22 24.25 7.73
C ASP A 534 -6.49 23.39 7.57
N PHE A 535 -6.64 22.40 8.45
CA PHE A 535 -7.79 21.49 8.44
C PHE A 535 -9.13 22.23 8.45
N VAL A 536 -9.24 23.34 9.18
CA VAL A 536 -10.49 24.10 9.28
C VAL A 536 -10.79 24.79 7.95
N TYR A 537 -9.78 25.40 7.33
CA TYR A 537 -9.95 26.04 6.04
C TYR A 537 -10.25 25.01 4.94
N ASP A 538 -9.39 24.02 4.77
CA ASP A 538 -9.50 23.04 3.68
C ASP A 538 -10.81 22.25 3.74
N CYS A 539 -11.30 21.91 4.94
CA CYS A 539 -12.50 21.10 5.13
C CYS A 539 -13.82 21.87 5.31
N TYR A 540 -13.78 23.13 5.75
CA TYR A 540 -15.01 23.87 6.11
C TYR A 540 -15.10 25.30 5.56
N ALA A 541 -14.04 25.87 5.01
CA ALA A 541 -14.13 27.19 4.38
C ALA A 541 -14.87 27.10 3.05
N ASN A 542 -15.45 28.22 2.65
CA ASN A 542 -16.05 28.36 1.33
C ASN A 542 -14.99 28.87 0.35
N TYR A 543 -14.52 28.00 -0.54
CA TYR A 543 -13.62 28.34 -1.64
C TYR A 543 -14.05 27.61 -2.92
N THR A 544 -13.53 28.07 -4.05
CA THR A 544 -13.75 27.40 -5.34
C THR A 544 -12.42 26.80 -5.77
N PRO A 545 -12.35 25.49 -6.06
CA PRO A 545 -11.13 24.88 -6.56
C PRO A 545 -10.76 25.50 -7.92
N PRO A 546 -9.46 25.52 -8.29
CA PRO A 546 -9.08 25.90 -9.64
C PRO A 546 -9.74 24.96 -10.66
N ALA A 547 -10.00 25.49 -11.87
CA ALA A 547 -10.45 24.64 -12.96
C ALA A 547 -9.36 23.60 -13.27
N LEU A 548 -9.73 22.36 -13.64
CA LEU A 548 -8.77 21.28 -13.91
C LEU A 548 -7.69 21.64 -14.95
N THR A 549 -8.00 22.56 -15.88
CA THR A 549 -7.07 23.05 -16.92
C THR A 549 -6.12 24.16 -16.44
N GLU A 550 -6.40 24.77 -15.30
CA GLU A 550 -5.63 25.87 -14.68
C GLU A 550 -5.11 25.49 -13.29
N ASP A 551 -5.23 24.21 -12.92
CA ASP A 551 -4.84 23.69 -11.61
C ASP A 551 -3.33 23.79 -11.40
N THR A 552 -2.95 24.09 -10.16
CA THR A 552 -1.58 24.19 -9.68
C THR A 552 -1.37 23.43 -8.37
N ILE A 553 -2.41 22.76 -7.85
CA ILE A 553 -2.37 22.03 -6.58
C ILE A 553 -1.59 20.72 -6.78
N ILE A 554 -0.57 20.52 -5.95
CA ILE A 554 0.34 19.36 -6.02
C ILE A 554 0.67 18.79 -4.63
N ASP A 555 0.06 19.31 -3.58
CA ASP A 555 0.36 19.00 -2.19
C ASP A 555 -0.89 18.81 -1.33
N GLY A 556 -2.05 18.70 -1.99
CA GLY A 556 -3.33 18.37 -1.38
C GLY A 556 -3.99 19.47 -0.55
N ARG A 557 -3.66 20.75 -0.79
CA ARG A 557 -4.14 21.89 0.00
C ARG A 557 -4.66 23.03 -0.86
N MET A 558 -5.55 23.84 -0.30
CA MET A 558 -5.92 25.12 -0.90
C MET A 558 -5.09 26.26 -0.28
N PHE A 559 -4.41 27.04 -1.12
CA PHE A 559 -3.67 28.22 -0.67
C PHE A 559 -4.58 29.44 -0.53
N GLN A 560 -4.35 30.25 0.52
CA GLN A 560 -5.03 31.53 0.78
C GLN A 560 -4.47 32.69 -0.05
#